data_AF-A0A1G1INW7-F1
#
_entry.id   AF-A0A1G1INW7-F1
#
_cell.length_a   1.000
_cell.length_b   1.000
_cell.length_c   1.000
_cell.angle_alpha   90.00
_cell.angle_beta   90.00
_cell.angle_gamma   90.00
#
_symmetry.space_group_name_H-M   'P 1'
#
loop_
_entity.id
_entity.type
_entity.pdbx_description
1 polymer ?
#
loop_
_entity_poly.entity_id
_entity_poly.type
_entity_poly.pdbx_seq_one_letter_code
_entity_poly.pdbx_strand_id
1 'polypeptide(L)'
;MIHELKEIQCTPKNLRSFGLILGGILLALAAAAWWRGKPLYLCWLAAGLLIFFARAFYPGVLRLLYKGWMTIAMLIGWVLTRVILAVLFYVVLTPLGIIHRLTGHGILLKKNENQNSYWVKRTLPKTREQYENQF
;
A
#
# COMPACT_ATOMS: atom_id res chain seq x y z
N MET A 1 12.45 -7.27 -11.15
CA MET A 1 11.03 -7.29 -11.59
C MET A 1 10.63 -8.62 -12.23
N ILE A 2 11.38 -9.18 -13.20
CA ILE A 2 11.07 -10.47 -13.82
C ILE A 2 11.22 -11.66 -12.83
N HIS A 3 12.11 -11.56 -11.85
CA HIS A 3 12.27 -12.59 -10.81
C HIS A 3 11.09 -12.66 -9.81
N GLU A 4 10.47 -11.53 -9.47
CA GLU A 4 9.26 -11.45 -8.62
C GLU A 4 8.05 -12.13 -9.28
N LEU A 5 7.94 -12.01 -10.61
CA LEU A 5 6.90 -12.70 -11.39
C LEU A 5 7.04 -14.23 -11.34
N LYS A 6 8.26 -14.74 -11.10
CA LYS A 6 8.56 -16.17 -10.98
C LYS A 6 8.24 -16.71 -9.58
N GLU A 7 8.21 -15.83 -8.58
CA GLU A 7 7.83 -16.12 -7.20
C GLU A 7 6.32 -16.07 -6.94
N ILE A 8 5.51 -15.70 -7.96
CA ILE A 8 4.07 -15.96 -7.93
C ILE A 8 3.90 -17.45 -7.74
N GLN A 9 3.63 -17.85 -6.49
CA GLN A 9 3.38 -19.21 -6.10
C GLN A 9 2.11 -19.70 -6.82
N CYS A 10 2.30 -20.20 -8.05
CA CYS A 10 1.31 -20.93 -8.83
C CYS A 10 1.17 -22.35 -8.25
N THR A 11 1.05 -22.43 -6.94
CA THR A 11 0.82 -23.66 -6.19
C THR A 11 -0.64 -24.06 -6.44
N PRO A 12 -0.96 -25.33 -6.70
CA PRO A 12 -2.33 -25.78 -6.95
C PRO A 12 -3.32 -25.38 -5.83
N LYS A 13 -2.80 -25.17 -4.61
CA LYS A 13 -3.54 -24.63 -3.46
C LYS A 13 -4.03 -23.19 -3.68
N ASN A 14 -3.21 -22.31 -4.23
CA ASN A 14 -3.58 -20.91 -4.51
C ASN A 14 -4.62 -20.80 -5.62
N LEU A 15 -4.55 -21.69 -6.62
CA LEU A 15 -5.55 -21.75 -7.69
C LEU A 15 -6.92 -22.20 -7.15
N ARG A 16 -6.93 -23.17 -6.21
CA ARG A 16 -8.15 -23.61 -5.52
C ARG A 16 -8.73 -22.54 -4.61
N SER A 17 -7.90 -21.81 -3.87
CA SER A 17 -8.34 -20.69 -3.02
C SER A 17 -8.89 -19.55 -3.86
N PHE A 18 -8.24 -19.19 -4.97
CA PHE A 18 -8.72 -18.14 -5.87
C PHE A 18 -10.13 -18.46 -6.40
N GLY A 19 -10.35 -19.68 -6.89
CA GLY A 19 -11.68 -20.08 -7.33
C GLY A 19 -12.71 -20.14 -6.20
N LEU A 20 -12.31 -20.32 -4.93
CA LEU A 20 -13.24 -20.40 -3.79
C LEU A 20 -13.68 -18.99 -3.42
N ILE A 21 -12.72 -18.05 -3.39
CA ILE A 21 -12.95 -16.65 -3.11
C ILE A 21 -13.80 -16.05 -4.23
N LEU A 22 -13.43 -16.27 -5.50
CA LEU A 22 -14.15 -15.71 -6.64
C LEU A 22 -15.57 -16.31 -6.77
N GLY A 23 -15.70 -17.63 -6.58
CA GLY A 23 -17.00 -18.30 -6.56
C GLY A 23 -17.88 -17.85 -5.40
N GLY A 24 -17.30 -17.68 -4.21
CA GLY A 24 -18.00 -17.18 -3.02
C GLY A 24 -18.50 -15.74 -3.18
N ILE A 25 -17.68 -14.85 -3.76
CA ILE A 25 -18.06 -13.46 -4.05
C ILE A 25 -19.23 -13.43 -5.06
N LEU A 26 -19.16 -14.22 -6.13
CA LEU A 26 -20.26 -14.29 -7.11
C LEU A 26 -21.55 -14.86 -6.48
N LEU A 27 -21.45 -15.87 -5.62
CA LEU A 27 -22.58 -16.41 -4.88
C LEU A 27 -23.20 -15.37 -3.94
N ALA A 28 -22.36 -14.62 -3.22
CA ALA A 28 -22.81 -13.55 -2.34
C ALA A 28 -23.51 -12.42 -3.13
N LEU A 29 -22.96 -12.05 -4.30
CA LEU A 29 -23.58 -11.07 -5.20
C LEU A 29 -24.90 -11.59 -5.78
N ALA A 30 -24.99 -12.87 -6.11
CA ALA A 30 -26.23 -13.50 -6.56
C ALA A 30 -27.30 -13.52 -5.45
N ALA A 31 -26.92 -13.82 -4.20
CA ALA A 31 -27.81 -13.76 -3.04
C ALA A 31 -28.27 -12.31 -2.75
N ALA A 32 -27.37 -11.32 -2.85
CA ALA A 32 -27.72 -9.91 -2.71
C ALA A 32 -28.64 -9.40 -3.85
N ALA A 33 -28.43 -9.89 -5.08
CA ALA A 33 -29.28 -9.59 -6.22
C ALA A 33 -30.67 -10.24 -6.08
N TRP A 34 -30.74 -11.46 -5.52
CA TRP A 34 -31.98 -12.14 -5.15
C TRP A 34 -32.78 -11.33 -4.13
N TRP A 35 -32.12 -10.83 -3.08
CA TRP A 35 -32.76 -9.97 -2.08
C TRP A 35 -33.27 -8.64 -2.63
N ARG A 36 -32.72 -8.15 -3.76
CA ARG A 36 -33.21 -6.93 -4.43
C ARG A 36 -34.30 -7.16 -5.48
N GLY A 37 -34.74 -8.40 -5.71
CA GLY A 37 -35.87 -8.73 -6.58
C GLY A 37 -35.69 -8.33 -8.06
N LYS A 38 -34.46 -8.13 -8.53
CA LYS A 38 -34.19 -7.76 -9.94
C LYS A 38 -34.17 -9.02 -10.82
N PRO A 39 -34.83 -9.03 -12.00
CA PRO A 39 -34.95 -10.22 -12.87
C PRO A 39 -33.63 -10.74 -13.42
N LEU A 40 -32.53 -9.98 -13.26
CA LEU A 40 -31.18 -10.43 -13.62
C LEU A 40 -30.58 -11.46 -12.65
N TYR A 41 -31.24 -11.80 -11.55
CA TYR A 41 -30.73 -12.76 -10.57
C TYR A 41 -30.41 -14.12 -11.19
N LEU A 42 -31.22 -14.58 -12.16
CA LEU A 42 -31.04 -15.88 -12.83
C LEU A 42 -29.75 -15.92 -13.69
N CYS A 43 -29.42 -14.82 -14.38
CA CYS A 43 -28.17 -14.72 -15.14
C CYS A 43 -26.94 -14.72 -14.23
N TRP A 44 -27.02 -14.06 -13.07
CA TRP A 44 -25.92 -14.02 -12.10
C TRP A 44 -25.77 -15.35 -11.34
N LEU A 45 -26.87 -16.03 -11.04
CA LEU A 45 -26.88 -17.38 -10.47
C LEU A 45 -26.33 -18.40 -11.46
N ALA A 46 -26.79 -18.38 -12.72
CA ALA A 46 -26.28 -19.24 -13.79
C ALA A 46 -24.82 -18.96 -14.08
N ALA A 47 -24.37 -17.69 -14.12
CA ALA A 47 -22.96 -17.35 -14.26
C ALA A 47 -22.12 -17.82 -13.07
N GLY A 48 -22.61 -17.65 -11.84
CA GLY A 48 -21.96 -18.13 -10.62
C GLY A 48 -21.83 -19.65 -10.58
N LEU A 49 -22.90 -20.36 -10.93
CA LEU A 49 -22.93 -21.83 -10.98
C LEU A 49 -22.06 -22.35 -12.14
N LEU A 50 -22.10 -21.72 -13.32
CA LEU A 50 -21.31 -22.07 -14.48
C LEU A 50 -19.82 -21.85 -14.22
N ILE A 51 -19.44 -20.79 -13.51
CA ILE A 51 -18.04 -20.55 -13.09
C ILE A 51 -17.61 -21.53 -11.99
N PHE A 52 -18.51 -21.87 -11.07
CA PHE A 52 -18.26 -22.86 -10.01
C PHE A 52 -18.16 -24.29 -10.54
N PHE A 53 -18.89 -24.64 -11.60
CA PHE A 53 -18.76 -25.92 -12.30
C PHE A 53 -17.60 -25.92 -13.32
N ALA A 54 -17.31 -24.79 -13.97
CA ALA A 54 -16.14 -24.64 -14.84
C ALA A 54 -14.82 -24.80 -14.06
N ARG A 55 -14.81 -24.45 -12.77
CA ARG A 55 -13.73 -24.76 -11.80
C ARG A 55 -13.43 -26.26 -11.71
N ALA A 56 -14.42 -27.13 -11.91
CA ALA A 56 -14.24 -28.58 -11.82
C ALA A 56 -13.78 -29.21 -13.13
N PHE A 57 -14.19 -28.67 -14.29
CA PHE A 57 -13.95 -29.30 -15.59
C PHE A 57 -12.75 -28.77 -16.39
N TYR A 58 -12.30 -27.51 -16.20
CA TYR A 58 -11.22 -26.93 -17.00
C TYR A 58 -10.12 -26.24 -16.16
N PRO A 59 -9.19 -27.02 -15.55
CA PRO A 59 -8.06 -26.45 -14.81
C PRO A 59 -7.09 -25.62 -15.67
N GLY A 60 -7.07 -25.83 -17.00
CA GLY A 60 -6.20 -25.11 -17.93
C GLY A 60 -6.56 -23.63 -18.13
N VAL A 61 -7.85 -23.32 -18.32
CA VAL A 61 -8.32 -21.93 -18.53
C VAL A 61 -8.20 -21.12 -17.24
N LEU A 62 -8.50 -21.74 -16.10
CA LEU A 62 -8.38 -21.10 -14.80
C LEU A 62 -6.93 -20.72 -14.49
N ARG A 63 -5.96 -21.52 -14.96
CA ARG A 63 -4.53 -21.23 -14.83
C ARG A 63 -4.09 -20.01 -15.65
N LEU A 64 -4.57 -19.86 -16.89
CA LEU A 64 -4.29 -18.68 -17.72
C LEU A 64 -4.90 -17.42 -17.10
N LEU A 65 -6.16 -17.51 -16.66
CA LEU A 65 -6.88 -16.38 -16.06
C LEU A 65 -6.23 -15.95 -14.74
N TYR A 66 -5.86 -16.91 -13.88
CA TYR A 66 -5.12 -16.62 -12.64
C TYR A 66 -3.77 -15.93 -12.91
N LYS A 67 -3.02 -16.40 -13.92
CA LYS A 67 -1.74 -15.80 -14.28
C LYS A 67 -1.90 -14.37 -14.80
N GLY A 68 -2.88 -14.12 -15.67
CA GLY A 68 -3.20 -12.78 -16.17
C GLY A 68 -3.65 -11.85 -15.04
N TRP A 69 -4.58 -12.31 -14.21
CA TRP A 69 -5.09 -11.57 -13.06
C TRP A 69 -3.99 -11.21 -12.07
N MET A 70 -3.11 -12.17 -11.74
CA MET A 70 -2.01 -11.92 -10.82
C MET A 70 -0.99 -10.92 -11.40
N THR A 71 -0.74 -10.97 -12.72
CA THR A 71 0.15 -10.00 -13.37
C THR A 71 -0.39 -8.58 -13.25
N ILE A 72 -1.71 -8.41 -13.44
CA ILE A 72 -2.38 -7.12 -13.23
C ILE A 72 -2.31 -6.71 -11.76
N ALA A 73 -2.60 -7.61 -10.83
CA ALA A 73 -2.51 -7.33 -9.39
C ALA A 73 -1.11 -6.89 -8.97
N MET A 74 -0.06 -7.46 -9.56
CA MET A 74 1.33 -7.05 -9.34
C MET A 74 1.64 -5.66 -9.90
N LEU A 75 1.19 -5.37 -11.13
CA LEU A 75 1.34 -4.03 -11.71
C LEU A 75 0.64 -2.97 -10.84
N ILE A 76 -0.58 -3.26 -10.40
CA ILE A 76 -1.33 -2.41 -9.49
C ILE A 76 -0.58 -2.26 -8.17
N GLY A 77 -0.10 -3.35 -7.57
CA GLY A 77 0.67 -3.29 -6.33
C GLY A 77 1.92 -2.41 -6.45
N TRP A 78 2.66 -2.56 -7.56
CA TRP A 78 3.86 -1.76 -7.84
C TRP A 78 3.54 -0.27 -8.02
N VAL A 79 2.46 0.06 -8.74
CA VAL A 79 2.00 1.44 -8.87
C VAL A 79 1.53 1.96 -7.51
N LEU A 80 0.73 1.18 -6.79
CA LEU A 80 0.11 1.55 -5.52
C LEU A 80 1.17 1.87 -4.46
N THR A 81 2.22 1.06 -4.32
CA THR A 81 3.32 1.36 -3.38
C THR A 81 3.97 2.72 -3.69
N ARG A 82 4.18 3.04 -4.96
CA ARG A 82 4.74 4.33 -5.39
C ARG A 82 3.78 5.48 -5.15
N VAL A 83 2.51 5.27 -5.46
CA VAL A 83 1.44 6.27 -5.26
C VAL A 83 1.25 6.54 -3.78
N ILE A 84 1.16 5.52 -2.93
CA ILE A 84 1.05 5.69 -1.48
C ILE A 84 2.23 6.48 -0.94
N LEU A 85 3.46 6.14 -1.35
CA LEU A 85 4.65 6.86 -0.91
C LEU A 85 4.66 8.32 -1.39
N ALA A 86 4.27 8.56 -2.65
CA ALA A 86 4.15 9.91 -3.19
C ALA A 86 3.08 10.72 -2.45
N VAL A 87 1.89 10.14 -2.25
CA VAL A 87 0.80 10.76 -1.49
C VAL A 87 1.24 11.06 -0.06
N LEU A 88 1.88 10.11 0.63
CA LEU A 88 2.41 10.34 1.97
C LEU A 88 3.40 11.52 1.98
N PHE A 89 4.29 11.60 0.99
CA PHE A 89 5.27 12.68 0.91
C PHE A 89 4.62 14.04 0.62
N TYR A 90 3.72 14.12 -0.36
CA TYR A 90 3.13 15.37 -0.79
C TYR A 90 1.96 15.84 0.09
N VAL A 91 1.19 14.92 0.66
CA VAL A 91 0.00 15.23 1.45
C VAL A 91 0.28 15.26 2.95
N VAL A 92 1.30 14.53 3.44
CA VAL A 92 1.62 14.51 4.88
C VAL A 92 2.93 15.26 5.15
N LEU A 93 4.04 14.81 4.57
CA LEU A 93 5.37 15.36 4.89
C LEU A 93 5.54 16.81 4.40
N THR A 94 5.07 17.13 3.21
CA THR A 94 5.20 18.47 2.61
C THR A 94 4.44 19.54 3.41
N PRO A 95 3.14 19.38 3.72
CA PRO A 95 2.46 20.36 4.56
C PRO A 95 3.02 20.40 5.98
N LEU A 96 3.49 19.27 6.53
CA LEU A 96 4.17 19.28 7.84
C LEU A 96 5.44 20.15 7.81
N GLY A 97 6.24 20.06 6.75
CA GLY A 97 7.42 20.90 6.54
C GLY A 97 7.06 22.38 6.33
N ILE A 98 5.97 22.67 5.60
CA ILE A 98 5.47 24.04 5.42
C ILE A 98 4.99 24.61 6.76
N ILE A 99 4.21 23.85 7.52
CA ILE A 99 3.76 24.23 8.87
C ILE A 99 4.98 24.53 9.74
N HIS A 100 5.95 23.61 9.79
CA HIS A 100 7.17 23.80 10.57
C HIS A 100 7.96 25.05 10.13
N ARG A 101 8.01 25.34 8.82
CA ARG A 101 8.63 26.55 8.28
C ARG A 101 7.88 27.83 8.70
N LEU A 102 6.54 27.79 8.72
CA LEU A 102 5.69 28.91 9.13
C LEU A 102 5.69 29.13 10.65
N THR A 103 5.77 28.07 11.45
CA THR A 103 5.79 28.18 12.93
C THR A 103 7.13 28.73 13.44
N GLY A 104 8.15 28.89 12.58
CA GLY A 104 9.36 29.67 12.91
C GLY A 104 10.24 29.08 14.01
N HIS A 105 9.91 27.91 14.55
CA HIS A 105 10.74 27.14 15.49
C HIS A 105 11.86 26.43 14.73
N GLY A 106 12.71 27.20 14.08
CA GLY A 106 13.93 26.68 13.47
C GLY A 106 14.73 25.93 14.52
N ILE A 107 14.84 24.60 14.37
CA ILE A 107 15.73 23.73 15.15
C ILE A 107 17.20 24.10 14.90
N LEU A 108 17.46 24.84 13.81
CA LEU A 108 18.77 25.38 13.47
C LEU A 108 19.00 26.68 14.23
N LEU A 109 20.18 26.80 14.87
CA LEU A 109 20.69 28.02 15.50
C LEU A 109 20.32 29.22 14.62
N LYS A 110 19.50 30.12 15.17
CA LYS A 110 19.01 31.30 14.45
C LYS A 110 20.22 32.09 13.99
N LYS A 111 20.50 32.10 12.68
CA LYS A 111 21.59 32.91 12.13
C LYS A 111 21.24 34.36 12.41
N ASN A 112 22.00 34.99 13.30
CA ASN A 112 21.86 36.41 13.53
C ASN A 112 22.38 37.10 12.26
N GLU A 113 21.58 37.93 11.59
CA GLU A 113 21.96 38.59 10.32
C GLU A 113 23.27 39.39 10.44
N ASN A 114 23.63 39.77 11.66
CA ASN A 114 24.83 40.54 11.96
C ASN A 114 26.08 39.69 12.30
N GLN A 115 26.03 38.36 12.16
CA GLN A 115 27.16 37.47 12.47
C GLN A 115 27.54 36.58 11.29
N ASN A 116 28.78 36.70 10.84
CA ASN A 116 29.36 35.92 9.74
C ASN A 116 29.64 34.45 10.10
N SER A 117 29.44 34.05 11.36
CA SER A 117 29.75 32.71 11.86
C SER A 117 28.74 32.28 12.91
N TYR A 118 28.40 30.99 12.91
CA TYR A 118 27.61 30.34 13.98
C TYR A 118 28.44 30.06 15.24
N TRP A 119 29.70 30.51 15.28
CA TRP A 119 30.57 30.34 16.42
C TRP A 119 30.06 31.07 17.66
N VAL A 120 29.58 30.30 18.63
CA VAL A 120 29.27 30.82 19.97
C VAL A 120 30.57 30.93 20.77
N LYS A 121 31.05 32.17 20.96
CA LYS A 121 32.26 32.43 21.74
C LYS A 121 31.99 32.11 23.22
N ARG A 122 32.70 31.13 23.77
CA ARG A 122 32.58 30.76 25.19
C ARG A 122 33.27 31.80 26.07
N THR A 123 32.57 32.27 27.10
CA THR A 123 33.03 33.35 27.99
C THR A 123 33.50 32.86 29.37
N LEU A 124 33.22 31.61 29.76
CA LEU A 124 33.54 31.08 31.10
C LEU A 124 34.61 29.97 31.05
N PRO A 125 35.57 29.95 31.99
CA PRO A 125 36.49 28.83 32.16
C PRO A 125 35.73 27.58 32.63
N LYS A 126 36.12 26.39 32.14
CA LYS A 126 35.47 25.13 32.49
C LYS A 126 35.74 24.77 33.96
N THR A 127 34.68 24.60 34.74
CA THR A 127 34.75 24.05 36.10
C THR A 127 34.69 22.51 36.03
N ARG A 128 35.33 21.82 36.99
CA ARG A 128 35.36 20.34 37.06
C ARG A 128 33.95 19.73 37.00
N GLU A 129 32.99 20.33 37.68
CA GLU A 129 31.57 19.92 37.73
C GLU A 129 30.87 19.93 36.37
N GLN A 130 31.31 20.77 35.42
CA GLN A 130 30.73 20.81 34.06
C GLN A 130 31.17 19.64 33.18
N TYR A 131 32.24 18.93 33.54
CA TYR A 131 32.62 17.70 32.85
C TYR A 131 31.74 16.52 33.26
N GLU A 132 31.15 16.57 34.45
CA GLU A 132 30.29 15.50 34.98
C GLU A 132 28.91 15.48 34.31
N ASN A 133 28.44 16.64 33.80
CA ASN A 133 27.13 16.80 33.14
C ASN A 133 27.23 17.00 31.61
N GLN A 134 28.21 16.39 30.95
CA GLN A 134 28.48 16.65 29.52
C GLN A 134 27.63 15.81 28.55
N PHE A 135 26.94 14.77 29.01
CA PHE A 135 26.10 13.86 28.23
C PHE A 135 24.65 13.90 28.71
#